data_AF-A0A2G9PBI3-F1
#
_entry.id   AF-A0A2G9PBI3-F1
#
_cell.length_a   1.000
_cell.length_b   1.000
_cell.length_c   1.000
_cell.angle_alpha   90.00
_cell.angle_beta   90.00
_cell.angle_gamma   90.00
#
_symmetry.space_group_name_H-M   'P 1'
#
loop_
_entity.id
_entity.type
_entity.pdbx_description
1 polymer ?
#
loop_
_entity_poly.entity_id
_entity_poly.type
_entity_poly.pdbx_seq_one_letter_code
_entity_poly.pdbx_strand_id
1 'polypeptide(L)'
;MFCLSFQGLDVLEIMRNIHVFVSRYLYNLNNQIFVERTSNNKHLNTINIRHIANSIRTHGTGIMSTTVNFTYQFLRKKFYIFSQFMYDEHIKSRLIKDIRHFREVKDQNEQKYPYERAEKFNRGIRKLGLTPEGQSYLDQFRQLISQIGNAMGYVRMIRSGGLHCCSNAIRFVPDLEDIVNFEELVKEEGLSEETQKAARQLDSVLSDLTRNSAEGTEYFKMLVDVFAPEFRSAKNIHLRNFYSIVPPLTLNFVEHSINCKEKLNKKNKVGAAFTDDGFAMGVAYILKLLDQYQEFDSLHWFQSVREKYMKEKRAVSKQQNVQSNNQDEKLLQTMNLTQKRLDIYLQEFELLYFSLSSARIFFRADKTAAEENLEKKEKEESSKANDTIPNNSSASDSVMK
;
A
#
# COMPACT_ATOMS: atom_id res chain seq x y z
N MET A 1 10.51 -30.27 -30.18
CA MET A 1 10.92 -30.45 -28.78
C MET A 1 10.46 -29.22 -28.00
N PHE A 2 9.19 -29.20 -27.59
CA PHE A 2 8.62 -28.11 -26.80
C PHE A 2 9.06 -28.30 -25.35
N CYS A 3 9.93 -27.43 -24.86
CA CYS A 3 10.32 -27.39 -23.46
C CYS A 3 9.13 -26.86 -22.66
N LEU A 4 8.33 -27.77 -22.09
CA LEU A 4 7.34 -27.46 -21.06
C LEU A 4 8.11 -27.07 -19.78
N SER A 5 8.52 -25.81 -19.68
CA SER A 5 8.95 -25.23 -18.42
C SER A 5 7.75 -25.22 -17.47
N PHE A 6 7.89 -25.92 -16.34
CA PHE A 6 6.99 -25.86 -15.17
C PHE A 6 6.40 -24.45 -14.99
N GLN A 7 5.16 -24.22 -15.45
CA GLN A 7 4.52 -22.92 -15.35
C GLN A 7 3.95 -22.79 -13.94
N GLY A 8 4.68 -22.08 -13.07
CA GLY A 8 4.06 -21.44 -11.91
C GLY A 8 2.96 -20.46 -12.37
N LEU A 9 2.11 -20.03 -11.43
CA LEU A 9 1.01 -19.07 -11.68
C LEU A 9 1.46 -17.89 -12.55
N ASP A 10 0.91 -17.78 -13.75
CA ASP A 10 1.28 -16.76 -14.73
C ASP A 10 0.62 -15.42 -14.38
N VAL A 11 1.33 -14.31 -14.61
CA VAL A 11 0.83 -12.94 -14.43
C VAL A 11 -0.48 -12.71 -15.17
N LEU A 12 -0.65 -13.29 -16.36
CA LEU A 12 -1.91 -13.20 -17.11
C LEU A 12 -3.09 -13.83 -16.38
N GLU A 13 -2.88 -14.98 -15.72
CA GLU A 13 -3.90 -15.66 -14.94
C GLU A 13 -4.25 -14.87 -13.67
N ILE A 14 -3.22 -14.37 -12.98
CA ILE A 14 -3.38 -13.51 -11.81
C ILE A 14 -4.14 -12.24 -12.16
N MET A 15 -3.76 -11.57 -13.26
CA MET A 15 -4.40 -10.34 -13.74
C MET A 15 -5.89 -10.55 -14.03
N ARG A 16 -6.24 -11.60 -14.77
CA ARG A 16 -7.64 -11.94 -15.09
C ARG A 16 -8.46 -12.27 -13.84
N ASN A 17 -7.81 -12.85 -12.82
CA ASN A 17 -8.45 -13.30 -11.58
C ASN A 17 -7.99 -12.51 -10.35
N ILE A 18 -7.70 -11.21 -10.51
CA ILE A 18 -7.12 -10.39 -9.43
C ILE A 18 -7.94 -10.44 -8.14
N HIS A 19 -9.26 -10.48 -8.25
CA HIS A 19 -10.19 -10.57 -7.13
C HIS A 19 -10.01 -11.86 -6.30
N VAL A 20 -9.70 -12.98 -6.95
CA VAL A 20 -9.36 -14.25 -6.29
C VAL A 20 -7.98 -14.15 -5.68
N PHE A 21 -7.01 -13.64 -6.43
CA PHE A 21 -5.62 -13.53 -6.00
C PHE A 21 -5.46 -12.74 -4.70
N VAL A 22 -5.96 -11.51 -4.63
CA VAL A 22 -5.81 -10.64 -3.45
C VAL A 22 -6.58 -11.13 -2.22
N SER A 23 -7.53 -12.05 -2.42
CA SER A 23 -8.31 -12.68 -1.34
C SER A 23 -7.64 -13.96 -0.82
N ARG A 24 -6.96 -14.71 -1.70
CA ARG A 24 -6.32 -16.00 -1.40
C ARG A 24 -4.84 -15.89 -1.05
N TYR A 25 -4.17 -14.80 -1.40
CA TYR A 25 -2.76 -14.58 -1.10
C TYR A 25 -2.57 -13.41 -0.13
N LEU A 26 -1.60 -13.55 0.76
CA LEU A 26 -1.20 -12.51 1.71
C LEU A 26 0.12 -11.91 1.27
N TYR A 27 0.16 -10.58 1.26
CA TYR A 27 1.35 -9.84 0.91
C TYR A 27 2.32 -9.77 2.10
N ASN A 28 3.61 -9.97 1.81
CA ASN A 28 4.71 -9.64 2.70
C ASN A 28 5.49 -8.46 2.11
N LEU A 29 5.46 -7.33 2.81
CA LEU A 29 6.00 -6.06 2.34
C LEU A 29 7.52 -6.09 2.20
N ASN A 30 8.19 -6.75 3.15
CA ASN A 30 9.64 -6.75 3.29
C ASN A 30 10.29 -7.62 2.21
N ASN A 31 9.80 -8.85 2.07
CA ASN A 31 10.36 -9.82 1.13
C ASN A 31 9.82 -9.64 -0.30
N GLN A 32 8.79 -8.80 -0.49
CA GLN A 32 8.07 -8.67 -1.75
C GLN A 32 7.64 -10.04 -2.30
N ILE A 33 6.92 -10.79 -1.46
CA ILE A 33 6.35 -12.09 -1.82
C ILE A 33 4.87 -12.12 -1.47
N PHE A 34 4.10 -12.86 -2.26
CA PHE A 34 2.76 -13.29 -1.92
C PHE A 34 2.80 -14.74 -1.47
N VAL A 35 2.09 -15.05 -0.38
CA VAL A 35 1.99 -16.40 0.17
C VAL A 35 0.52 -16.80 0.19
N GLU A 36 0.22 -17.98 -0.34
CA GLU A 36 -1.13 -18.54 -0.32
C GLU A 36 -1.64 -18.72 1.12
N ARG A 37 -2.88 -18.31 1.40
CA ARG A 37 -3.48 -18.39 2.75
C ARG A 37 -3.70 -19.81 3.21
N THR A 38 -4.19 -20.65 2.32
CA THR A 38 -4.57 -22.03 2.58
C THR A 38 -4.39 -22.82 1.31
N SER A 39 -3.76 -23.98 1.42
CA SER A 39 -3.64 -24.92 0.32
C SER A 39 -4.21 -26.27 0.73
N ASN A 40 -4.76 -27.00 -0.24
CA ASN A 40 -5.08 -28.42 -0.05
C ASN A 40 -3.82 -29.29 -0.12
N ASN A 41 -2.70 -28.70 -0.54
CA ASN A 41 -1.40 -29.37 -0.63
C ASN A 41 -0.62 -29.25 0.70
N LYS A 42 0.45 -30.05 0.83
CA LYS A 42 1.38 -29.99 1.98
C LYS A 42 2.18 -28.68 2.05
N HIS A 43 2.20 -27.91 0.97
CA HIS A 43 2.96 -26.68 0.81
C HIS A 43 2.04 -25.55 0.37
N LEU A 44 2.38 -24.32 0.75
CA LEU A 44 1.71 -23.10 0.28
C LEU A 44 2.41 -22.59 -0.97
N ASN A 45 1.63 -22.16 -1.96
CA ASN A 45 2.20 -21.51 -3.13
C ASN A 45 2.73 -20.12 -2.77
N THR A 46 3.83 -19.71 -3.43
CA THR A 46 4.38 -18.37 -3.29
C THR A 46 4.62 -17.74 -4.65
N ILE A 47 4.38 -16.43 -4.74
CA ILE A 47 4.66 -15.63 -5.92
C ILE A 47 5.66 -14.56 -5.52
N ASN A 48 6.73 -14.43 -6.31
CA ASN A 48 7.83 -13.52 -6.05
C ASN A 48 8.20 -12.76 -7.33
N ILE A 49 9.11 -11.79 -7.19
CA ILE A 49 9.57 -10.94 -8.30
C ILE A 49 10.06 -11.76 -9.51
N ARG A 50 10.70 -12.91 -9.30
CA ARG A 50 11.23 -13.74 -10.40
C ARG A 50 10.11 -14.35 -11.26
N HIS A 51 9.00 -14.77 -10.65
CA HIS A 51 7.84 -15.26 -11.39
C HIS A 51 7.28 -14.16 -12.30
N ILE A 52 7.14 -12.95 -11.77
CA ILE A 52 6.67 -11.79 -12.53
C ILE A 52 7.64 -11.45 -13.67
N ALA A 53 8.95 -11.38 -13.39
CA ALA A 53 9.97 -11.09 -14.39
C ALA A 53 9.98 -12.15 -15.50
N ASN A 54 9.73 -13.42 -15.16
CA ASN A 54 9.63 -14.49 -16.15
C ASN A 54 8.40 -14.33 -17.05
N SER A 55 7.23 -14.01 -16.49
CA SER A 55 6.04 -13.73 -17.30
C SER A 55 6.23 -12.52 -18.22
N ILE A 56 6.87 -11.45 -17.72
CA ILE A 56 7.18 -10.25 -18.54
C ILE A 56 8.15 -10.61 -19.67
N ARG A 57 9.14 -11.47 -19.41
CA ARG A 57 10.06 -11.94 -20.46
C ARG A 57 9.35 -12.74 -21.55
N THR A 58 8.39 -13.58 -21.17
CA THR A 58 7.66 -14.44 -22.11
C THR A 58 6.67 -13.65 -22.97
N HIS A 59 5.97 -12.68 -22.36
CA HIS A 59 4.83 -12.03 -23.00
C HIS A 59 5.05 -10.55 -23.35
N GLY A 60 6.19 -9.99 -22.98
CA GLY A 60 6.55 -8.59 -23.21
C GLY A 60 6.14 -7.63 -22.09
N THR A 61 6.72 -6.42 -22.13
CA THR A 61 6.52 -5.36 -21.14
C THR A 61 5.10 -4.78 -21.16
N GLY A 62 4.37 -4.90 -22.26
CA GLY A 62 2.97 -4.43 -22.38
C GLY A 62 1.99 -5.08 -21.38
N ILE A 63 2.32 -6.25 -20.82
CA ILE A 63 1.56 -6.85 -19.72
C ILE A 63 1.55 -5.97 -18.48
N MET A 64 2.61 -5.20 -18.21
CA MET A 64 2.70 -4.37 -17.01
C MET A 64 1.58 -3.32 -17.00
N SER A 65 1.45 -2.53 -18.05
CA SER A 65 0.40 -1.50 -18.20
C SER A 65 -0.99 -2.11 -18.16
N THR A 66 -1.19 -3.25 -18.82
CA THR A 66 -2.45 -3.99 -18.80
C THR A 66 -2.80 -4.44 -17.37
N THR A 67 -1.82 -4.96 -16.62
CA THR A 67 -2.01 -5.42 -15.24
C THR A 67 -2.37 -4.28 -14.29
N VAL A 68 -1.74 -3.11 -14.47
CA VAL A 68 -2.08 -1.89 -13.71
C VAL A 68 -3.52 -1.46 -14.02
N ASN A 69 -3.96 -1.52 -15.28
CA ASN A 69 -5.34 -1.22 -15.66
C ASN A 69 -6.37 -2.18 -15.02
N PHE A 70 -6.12 -3.50 -15.04
CA PHE A 70 -6.97 -4.46 -14.32
C PHE A 70 -7.01 -4.19 -12.82
N THR A 71 -5.87 -3.77 -12.24
CA THR A 71 -5.80 -3.37 -10.85
C THR A 71 -6.64 -2.12 -10.58
N TYR A 72 -6.56 -1.10 -11.44
CA TYR A 72 -7.42 0.09 -11.39
C TYR A 72 -8.92 -0.28 -11.40
N GLN A 73 -9.34 -1.15 -12.32
CA GLN A 73 -10.74 -1.60 -12.40
C GLN A 73 -11.20 -2.34 -11.14
N PHE A 74 -10.32 -3.18 -10.59
CA PHE A 74 -10.57 -3.87 -9.33
C PHE A 74 -10.70 -2.86 -8.16
N LEU A 75 -9.75 -1.93 -8.04
CA LEU A 75 -9.74 -0.89 -7.02
C LEU A 75 -11.02 -0.06 -7.07
N ARG A 76 -11.46 0.38 -8.26
CA ARG A 76 -12.72 1.12 -8.43
C ARG A 76 -13.92 0.40 -7.81
N LYS A 77 -14.03 -0.92 -7.99
CA LYS A 77 -15.11 -1.74 -7.38
C LYS A 77 -14.97 -1.80 -5.86
N LYS A 78 -13.75 -2.00 -5.33
CA LYS A 78 -13.50 -2.03 -3.88
C LYS A 78 -13.73 -0.68 -3.22
N PHE A 79 -13.38 0.39 -3.92
CA PHE A 79 -13.57 1.76 -3.48
C PHE A 79 -15.02 2.18 -3.40
N TYR A 80 -15.89 1.64 -4.26
CA TYR A 80 -17.34 1.76 -4.10
C TYR A 80 -17.82 1.17 -2.77
N ILE A 81 -17.41 -0.07 -2.45
CA ILE A 81 -17.77 -0.73 -1.18
C ILE A 81 -17.20 0.04 0.02
N PHE A 82 -15.95 0.52 -0.10
CA PHE A 82 -15.29 1.33 0.91
C PHE A 82 -16.09 2.61 1.21
N SER A 83 -16.51 3.31 0.16
CA SER A 83 -17.28 4.54 0.29
C SER A 83 -18.65 4.29 0.95
N GLN A 84 -19.35 3.22 0.56
CA GLN A 84 -20.61 2.82 1.18
C GLN A 84 -20.44 2.51 2.67
N PHE A 85 -19.38 1.79 3.05
CA PHE A 85 -19.09 1.51 4.46
C PHE A 85 -18.87 2.80 5.28
N MET A 86 -18.12 3.76 4.74
CA MET A 86 -17.85 5.03 5.41
C MET A 86 -19.08 5.95 5.45
N TYR A 87 -20.04 5.75 4.54
CA TYR A 87 -21.29 6.50 4.48
C TYR A 87 -22.35 5.98 5.46
N ASP A 88 -22.28 4.70 5.84
CA ASP A 88 -23.21 4.06 6.77
C ASP A 88 -23.39 4.88 8.06
N GLU A 89 -24.64 5.17 8.42
CA GLU A 89 -24.96 6.06 9.53
C GLU A 89 -24.52 5.50 10.89
N HIS A 90 -24.48 4.18 11.08
CA HIS A 90 -23.96 3.58 12.32
C HIS A 90 -22.44 3.74 12.44
N ILE A 91 -21.72 3.72 11.33
CA ILE A 91 -20.27 3.97 11.29
C ILE A 91 -19.99 5.47 11.47
N LYS A 92 -20.55 6.29 10.57
CA LYS A 92 -20.33 7.73 10.49
C LYS A 92 -20.68 8.45 11.78
N SER A 93 -21.84 8.16 12.38
CA SER A 93 -22.28 8.82 13.62
C SER A 93 -21.35 8.52 14.80
N ARG A 94 -20.75 7.32 14.86
CA ARG A 94 -19.79 6.94 15.90
C ARG A 94 -18.44 7.61 15.68
N LEU A 95 -17.95 7.65 14.45
CA LEU A 95 -16.71 8.35 14.12
C LEU A 95 -16.80 9.84 14.46
N ILE A 96 -17.91 10.50 14.13
CA ILE A 96 -18.12 11.92 14.48
C ILE A 96 -18.11 12.13 15.99
N LYS A 97 -18.75 11.23 16.76
CA LYS A 97 -18.74 11.29 18.24
C LYS A 97 -17.33 11.10 18.81
N ASP A 98 -16.54 10.21 18.24
CA ASP A 98 -15.16 9.96 18.65
C ASP A 98 -14.24 11.14 18.29
N ILE A 99 -14.39 11.74 17.10
CA ILE A 99 -13.65 12.94 16.69
C ILE A 99 -13.96 14.12 17.60
N ARG A 100 -15.24 14.37 17.93
CA ARG A 100 -15.62 15.46 18.85
C ARG A 100 -14.98 15.26 20.22
N HIS A 101 -15.09 14.06 20.78
CA HIS A 101 -14.49 13.73 22.06
C HIS A 101 -12.97 13.89 22.04
N PHE A 102 -12.29 13.47 20.97
CA PHE A 102 -10.86 13.67 20.83
C PHE A 102 -10.50 15.15 20.85
N ARG A 103 -11.23 16.01 20.12
CA ARG A 103 -11.00 17.46 20.13
C ARG A 103 -11.21 18.09 21.51
N GLU A 104 -12.19 17.63 22.28
CA GLU A 104 -12.48 18.13 23.62
C GLU A 104 -11.40 17.74 24.65
N VAL A 105 -10.82 16.54 24.52
CA VAL A 105 -9.88 15.98 25.51
C VAL A 105 -8.42 16.12 25.07
N LYS A 106 -8.16 16.61 23.85
CA LYS A 106 -6.83 16.68 23.24
C LYS A 106 -5.80 17.38 24.15
N ASP A 107 -6.18 18.49 24.77
CA ASP A 107 -5.26 19.28 25.61
C ASP A 107 -4.98 18.61 26.97
N GLN A 108 -5.90 17.78 27.45
CA GLN A 108 -5.78 17.08 28.75
C GLN A 108 -5.00 15.76 28.63
N ASN A 109 -4.99 15.13 27.45
CA ASN A 109 -4.41 13.80 27.23
C ASN A 109 -3.13 13.85 26.39
N GLU A 110 -2.34 14.92 26.51
CA GLU A 110 -1.08 15.11 25.78
C GLU A 110 -1.25 14.92 24.25
N GLN A 111 -2.39 15.34 23.71
CA GLN A 111 -2.78 15.20 22.31
C GLN A 111 -2.96 13.77 21.79
N LYS A 112 -2.98 12.76 22.67
CA LYS A 112 -3.07 11.35 22.28
C LYS A 112 -4.52 10.88 22.19
N TYR A 113 -4.83 10.13 21.14
CA TYR A 113 -6.12 9.48 20.99
C TYR A 113 -6.30 8.38 22.08
N PRO A 114 -7.37 8.40 22.89
CA PRO A 114 -7.50 7.44 23.99
C PRO A 114 -7.74 6.00 23.52
N TYR A 115 -7.00 5.05 24.08
CA TYR A 115 -7.11 3.62 23.73
C TYR A 115 -8.53 3.07 23.95
N GLU A 116 -9.15 3.43 25.07
CA GLU A 116 -10.48 2.98 25.48
C GLU A 116 -11.56 3.38 24.48
N ARG A 117 -11.36 4.48 23.74
CA ARG A 117 -12.28 4.92 22.69
C ARG A 117 -12.25 3.96 21.50
N ALA A 118 -11.05 3.61 21.03
CA ALA A 118 -10.90 2.64 19.93
C ALA A 118 -11.45 1.26 20.32
N GLU A 119 -11.27 0.84 21.58
CA GLU A 119 -11.84 -0.42 22.08
C GLU A 119 -13.38 -0.35 22.16
N LYS A 120 -13.93 0.74 22.69
CA LYS A 120 -15.39 0.96 22.77
C LYS A 120 -16.02 0.98 21.38
N PHE A 121 -15.35 1.57 20.39
CA PHE A 121 -15.79 1.54 18.99
C PHE A 121 -15.88 0.10 18.48
N ASN A 122 -14.81 -0.69 18.61
CA ASN A 122 -14.79 -2.12 18.24
C ASN A 122 -15.95 -2.91 18.86
N ARG A 123 -16.11 -2.81 20.19
CA ARG A 123 -17.19 -3.49 20.94
C ARG A 123 -18.56 -3.04 20.45
N GLY A 124 -18.72 -1.74 20.21
CA GLY A 124 -19.96 -1.19 19.68
C GLY A 124 -20.31 -1.75 18.30
N ILE A 125 -19.33 -1.93 17.40
CA ILE A 125 -19.57 -2.43 16.04
C ILE A 125 -19.93 -3.91 16.07
N ARG A 126 -19.27 -4.72 16.90
CA ARG A 126 -19.63 -6.13 17.10
C ARG A 126 -21.08 -6.33 17.54
N LYS A 127 -21.65 -5.38 18.30
CA LYS A 127 -23.06 -5.41 18.74
C LYS A 127 -24.08 -5.18 17.60
N LEU A 128 -23.67 -4.66 16.45
CA LEU A 128 -24.57 -4.44 15.32
C LEU A 128 -24.93 -5.73 14.59
N GLY A 129 -24.16 -6.80 14.81
CA GLY A 129 -24.36 -8.10 14.19
C GLY A 129 -23.05 -8.74 13.73
N LEU A 130 -23.11 -10.05 13.55
CA LEU A 130 -22.03 -10.86 12.98
C LEU A 130 -22.56 -11.57 11.73
N THR A 131 -21.69 -11.79 10.75
CA THR A 131 -22.01 -12.65 9.60
C THR A 131 -22.16 -14.12 10.05
N PRO A 132 -22.69 -15.01 9.20
CA PRO A 132 -22.72 -16.45 9.47
C PRO A 132 -21.34 -17.03 9.81
N GLU A 133 -20.26 -16.45 9.27
CA GLU A 133 -18.88 -16.83 9.52
C GLU A 133 -18.29 -16.21 10.81
N GLY A 134 -19.12 -15.50 11.59
CA GLY A 134 -18.72 -14.87 12.86
C GLY A 134 -17.93 -13.58 12.68
N GLN A 135 -17.96 -12.94 11.51
CA GLN A 135 -17.23 -11.70 11.24
C GLN A 135 -18.07 -10.48 11.57
N SER A 136 -17.49 -9.51 12.26
CA SER A 136 -18.13 -8.20 12.44
C SER A 136 -18.01 -7.34 11.18
N TYR A 137 -18.81 -6.28 11.09
CA TYR A 137 -18.66 -5.28 10.02
C TYR A 137 -17.24 -4.70 9.94
N LEU A 138 -16.56 -4.54 11.07
CA LEU A 138 -15.18 -4.04 11.08
C LEU A 138 -14.19 -5.09 10.57
N ASP A 139 -14.44 -6.39 10.80
CA ASP A 139 -13.62 -7.46 10.24
C ASP A 139 -13.72 -7.53 8.70
N GLN A 140 -14.92 -7.30 8.17
CA GLN A 140 -15.14 -7.19 6.72
C GLN A 140 -14.43 -5.95 6.16
N PHE A 141 -14.51 -4.81 6.85
CA PHE A 141 -13.84 -3.59 6.42
C PHE A 141 -12.31 -3.71 6.46
N ARG A 142 -11.76 -4.35 7.50
CA ARG A 142 -10.33 -4.69 7.56
C ARG A 142 -9.93 -5.56 6.37
N GLN A 143 -10.70 -6.60 6.04
CA GLN A 143 -10.42 -7.45 4.88
C GLN A 143 -10.49 -6.68 3.56
N LEU A 144 -11.43 -5.76 3.41
CA LEU A 144 -11.53 -4.87 2.26
C LEU A 144 -10.25 -4.03 2.10
N ILE A 145 -9.78 -3.42 3.19
CA ILE A 145 -8.54 -2.64 3.21
C ILE A 145 -7.32 -3.53 2.89
N SER A 146 -7.25 -4.73 3.48
CA SER A 146 -6.19 -5.71 3.15
C SER A 146 -6.19 -6.09 1.67
N GLN A 147 -7.35 -6.30 1.06
CA GLN A 147 -7.46 -6.61 -0.37
C GLN A 147 -7.04 -5.44 -1.26
N ILE A 148 -7.39 -4.21 -0.89
CA ILE A 148 -6.92 -2.99 -1.56
C ILE A 148 -5.39 -2.93 -1.48
N GLY A 149 -4.80 -3.12 -0.30
CA GLY A 149 -3.35 -3.09 -0.14
C GLY A 149 -2.62 -4.27 -0.77
N ASN A 150 -3.22 -5.47 -0.82
CA ASN A 150 -2.70 -6.60 -1.59
C ASN A 150 -2.66 -6.27 -3.09
N ALA A 151 -3.67 -5.57 -3.62
CA ALA A 151 -3.64 -5.10 -5.00
C ALA A 151 -2.49 -4.09 -5.25
N MET A 152 -2.26 -3.17 -4.30
CA MET A 152 -1.10 -2.26 -4.36
C MET A 152 0.24 -3.01 -4.24
N GLY A 153 0.32 -4.02 -3.37
CA GLY A 153 1.47 -4.91 -3.27
C GLY A 153 1.74 -5.68 -4.57
N TYR A 154 0.68 -6.04 -5.30
CA TYR A 154 0.80 -6.66 -6.62
C TYR A 154 1.36 -5.68 -7.65
N VAL A 155 0.85 -4.45 -7.72
CA VAL A 155 1.41 -3.39 -8.58
C VAL A 155 2.89 -3.13 -8.26
N ARG A 156 3.25 -3.12 -6.97
CA ARG A 156 4.66 -3.03 -6.53
C ARG A 156 5.49 -4.17 -7.10
N MET A 157 4.97 -5.39 -7.06
CA MET A 157 5.67 -6.56 -7.57
C MET A 157 5.79 -6.56 -9.10
N ILE A 158 4.77 -6.09 -9.82
CA ILE A 158 4.82 -5.86 -11.27
C ILE A 158 5.93 -4.88 -11.62
N ARG A 159 5.99 -3.74 -10.90
CA ARG A 159 7.08 -2.77 -11.04
C ARG A 159 8.45 -3.41 -10.81
N SER A 160 8.63 -4.09 -9.67
CA SER A 160 9.91 -4.73 -9.34
C SER A 160 10.30 -5.82 -10.35
N GLY A 161 9.33 -6.59 -10.85
CA GLY A 161 9.54 -7.62 -11.88
C GLY A 161 9.93 -7.03 -13.23
N GLY A 162 9.29 -5.93 -13.63
CA GLY A 162 9.64 -5.17 -14.83
C GLY A 162 11.05 -4.60 -14.77
N LEU A 163 11.39 -3.94 -13.66
CA LEU A 163 12.73 -3.41 -13.44
C LEU A 163 13.78 -4.52 -13.45
N HIS A 164 13.51 -5.66 -12.79
CA HIS A 164 14.40 -6.81 -12.82
C HIS A 164 14.57 -7.40 -14.23
N CYS A 165 13.52 -7.40 -15.06
CA CYS A 165 13.62 -7.83 -16.44
C CYS A 165 14.49 -6.87 -17.27
N CYS A 166 14.21 -5.57 -17.19
CA CYS A 166 14.93 -4.54 -17.94
C CYS A 166 16.41 -4.46 -17.52
N SER A 167 16.69 -4.47 -16.21
CA SER A 167 18.05 -4.42 -15.66
C SER A 167 18.94 -5.58 -16.13
N ASN A 168 18.36 -6.78 -16.29
CA ASN A 168 19.12 -7.90 -16.85
C ASN A 168 19.39 -7.74 -18.35
N ALA A 169 18.48 -7.14 -19.10
CA ALA A 169 18.61 -6.92 -20.53
C ALA A 169 19.65 -5.81 -20.85
N ILE A 170 19.68 -4.75 -20.05
CA ILE A 170 20.56 -3.58 -20.27
C ILE A 170 21.86 -3.65 -19.47
N ARG A 171 22.18 -4.78 -18.82
CA ARG A 171 23.39 -4.92 -17.97
C ARG A 171 24.71 -4.68 -18.71
N PHE A 172 24.69 -4.75 -20.04
CA PHE A 172 25.86 -4.56 -20.90
C PHE A 172 25.90 -3.16 -21.54
N VAL A 173 24.91 -2.32 -21.27
CA VAL A 173 24.88 -0.92 -21.70
C VAL A 173 25.66 -0.10 -20.66
N PRO A 174 26.78 0.55 -21.05
CA PRO A 174 27.65 1.24 -20.09
C PRO A 174 27.00 2.46 -19.43
N ASP A 175 26.24 3.23 -20.20
CA ASP A 175 25.53 4.43 -19.77
C ASP A 175 24.10 4.41 -20.31
N LEU A 176 23.12 4.58 -19.42
CA LEU A 176 21.68 4.61 -19.77
C LEU A 176 21.17 6.02 -20.04
N GLU A 177 21.92 7.05 -19.65
CA GLU A 177 21.59 8.45 -19.91
C GLU A 177 22.18 8.91 -21.26
N ASP A 178 23.29 8.30 -21.69
CA ASP A 178 23.95 8.57 -22.96
C ASP A 178 24.19 7.27 -23.75
N ILE A 179 23.11 6.73 -24.33
CA ILE A 179 23.19 5.56 -25.21
C ILE A 179 23.61 6.03 -26.61
N VAL A 180 24.80 5.62 -27.03
CA VAL A 180 25.34 5.91 -28.36
C VAL A 180 24.42 5.35 -29.45
N ASN A 181 24.18 6.14 -30.51
CA ASN A 181 23.39 5.71 -31.65
C ASN A 181 24.19 4.76 -32.55
N PHE A 182 23.81 3.48 -32.56
CA PHE A 182 24.55 2.47 -33.32
C PHE A 182 24.32 2.59 -34.82
N GLU A 183 23.12 3.03 -35.26
CA GLU A 183 22.84 3.26 -36.68
C GLU A 183 23.78 4.32 -37.29
N GLU A 184 24.06 5.41 -36.56
CA GLU A 184 24.97 6.46 -36.99
C GLU A 184 26.41 5.95 -37.11
N LEU A 185 26.93 5.27 -36.09
CA LEU A 185 28.28 4.69 -36.11
C LEU A 185 28.50 3.71 -37.28
N VAL A 186 27.51 2.85 -37.52
CA VAL A 186 27.59 1.84 -38.59
C VAL A 186 27.54 2.49 -39.98
N LYS A 187 26.85 3.63 -40.12
CA LYS A 187 26.87 4.44 -41.35
C LYS A 187 28.20 5.14 -41.57
N GLU A 188 28.77 5.73 -40.52
CA GLU A 188 30.07 6.42 -40.58
C GLU A 188 31.21 5.48 -41.00
N GLU A 189 31.20 4.24 -40.50
CA GLU A 189 32.17 3.19 -40.84
C GLU A 189 31.90 2.52 -42.20
N GLY A 190 30.83 2.89 -42.91
CA GLY A 190 30.53 2.37 -44.25
C GLY A 190 30.19 0.87 -44.29
N LEU A 191 29.62 0.34 -43.21
CA LEU A 191 29.25 -1.08 -43.10
C LEU A 191 28.00 -1.44 -43.93
N SER A 192 27.76 -2.74 -44.12
CA SER A 192 26.71 -3.24 -45.01
C SER A 192 25.29 -2.81 -44.60
N GLU A 193 24.36 -2.80 -45.56
CA GLU A 193 22.96 -2.45 -45.28
C GLU A 193 22.31 -3.35 -44.23
N GLU A 194 22.68 -4.63 -44.19
CA GLU A 194 22.19 -5.59 -43.19
C GLU A 194 22.65 -5.18 -41.79
N THR A 195 23.91 -4.74 -41.65
CA THR A 195 24.44 -4.24 -40.38
C THR A 195 23.73 -2.96 -39.95
N GLN A 196 23.47 -2.04 -40.87
CA GLN A 196 22.71 -0.80 -40.58
C GLN A 196 21.28 -1.11 -40.12
N LYS A 197 20.60 -2.07 -40.77
CA LYS A 197 19.26 -2.53 -40.35
C LYS A 197 19.28 -3.16 -38.96
N ALA A 198 20.30 -3.98 -38.66
CA ALA A 198 20.45 -4.58 -37.33
C ALA A 198 20.73 -3.54 -36.24
N ALA A 199 21.57 -2.53 -36.55
CA ALA A 199 21.89 -1.43 -35.65
C ALA A 199 20.65 -0.58 -35.32
N ARG A 200 19.85 -0.21 -36.33
CA ARG A 200 18.57 0.48 -36.11
C ARG A 200 17.63 -0.31 -35.21
N GLN A 201 17.55 -1.63 -35.40
CA GLN A 201 16.71 -2.48 -34.56
C GLN A 201 17.23 -2.53 -33.12
N LEU A 202 18.55 -2.54 -32.92
CA LEU A 202 19.18 -2.48 -31.60
C LEU A 202 18.85 -1.15 -30.91
N ASP A 203 19.02 -0.01 -31.59
CA ASP A 203 18.70 1.32 -31.07
C ASP A 203 17.24 1.41 -30.61
N SER A 204 16.32 0.88 -31.43
CA SER A 204 14.89 0.80 -31.11
C SER A 204 14.63 -0.02 -29.83
N VAL A 205 15.27 -1.20 -29.71
CA VAL A 205 15.15 -2.06 -28.53
C VAL A 205 15.74 -1.41 -27.28
N LEU A 206 16.88 -0.74 -27.39
CA LEU A 206 17.53 -0.04 -26.27
C LEU A 206 16.70 1.15 -25.78
N SER A 207 16.15 1.93 -26.71
CA SER A 207 15.22 3.01 -26.40
C SER A 207 13.98 2.49 -25.66
N ASP A 208 13.39 1.40 -26.15
CA ASP A 208 12.22 0.78 -25.49
C ASP A 208 12.54 0.25 -24.09
N LEU A 209 13.69 -0.41 -23.89
CA LEU A 209 14.10 -0.91 -22.58
C LEU A 209 14.35 0.23 -21.58
N THR A 210 14.96 1.33 -22.04
CA THR A 210 15.27 2.50 -21.21
C THR A 210 14.00 3.24 -20.80
N ARG A 211 13.08 3.45 -21.75
CA ARG A 211 11.75 4.02 -21.46
C ARG A 211 10.95 3.17 -20.47
N ASN A 212 10.90 1.85 -20.69
CA ASN A 212 10.17 0.92 -19.80
C ASN A 212 10.77 0.88 -18.37
N SER A 213 12.09 1.04 -18.26
CA SER A 213 12.78 1.16 -16.96
C SER A 213 12.32 2.41 -16.19
N ALA A 214 12.14 3.54 -16.89
CA ALA A 214 11.66 4.79 -16.32
C ALA A 214 10.16 4.75 -15.98
N GLU A 215 9.30 4.30 -16.91
CA GLU A 215 7.83 4.26 -16.73
C GLU A 215 7.38 3.36 -15.56
N GLY A 216 8.12 2.29 -15.27
CA GLY A 216 7.82 1.40 -14.14
C GLY A 216 7.84 2.10 -12.78
N THR A 217 8.41 3.30 -12.67
CA THR A 217 8.58 4.01 -11.40
C THR A 217 7.35 4.78 -10.91
N GLU A 218 6.35 5.03 -11.77
CA GLU A 218 5.25 5.97 -11.46
C GLU A 218 3.85 5.33 -11.25
N TYR A 219 3.70 4.00 -11.30
CA TYR A 219 2.38 3.38 -11.21
C TYR A 219 1.59 3.70 -9.92
N PHE A 220 2.28 3.91 -8.80
CA PHE A 220 1.62 4.33 -7.56
C PHE A 220 1.07 5.74 -7.65
N LYS A 221 1.89 6.67 -8.14
CA LYS A 221 1.49 8.05 -8.40
C LYS A 221 0.27 8.10 -9.32
N MET A 222 0.33 7.40 -10.45
CA MET A 222 -0.78 7.30 -11.40
C MET A 222 -2.08 6.82 -10.74
N LEU A 223 -2.03 5.76 -9.92
CA LEU A 223 -3.23 5.26 -9.23
C LEU A 223 -3.76 6.25 -8.19
N VAL A 224 -2.88 6.97 -7.47
CA VAL A 224 -3.30 8.04 -6.56
C VAL A 224 -3.96 9.17 -7.33
N ASP A 225 -3.32 9.68 -8.38
CA ASP A 225 -3.75 10.84 -9.16
C ASP A 225 -5.09 10.60 -9.87
N VAL A 226 -5.36 9.39 -10.33
CA VAL A 226 -6.63 9.03 -10.99
C VAL A 226 -7.80 9.01 -10.00
N PHE A 227 -7.59 8.53 -8.77
CA PHE A 227 -8.69 8.43 -7.79
C PHE A 227 -8.84 9.69 -6.93
N ALA A 228 -7.76 10.43 -6.64
CA ALA A 228 -7.77 11.54 -5.68
C ALA A 228 -8.82 12.63 -5.97
N PRO A 229 -9.01 13.12 -7.21
CA PRO A 229 -9.97 14.18 -7.49
C PRO A 229 -11.41 13.82 -7.10
N GLU A 230 -11.84 12.59 -7.42
CA GLU A 230 -13.19 12.12 -7.11
C GLU A 230 -13.35 11.90 -5.59
N PHE A 231 -12.35 11.31 -4.95
CA PHE A 231 -12.36 10.97 -3.52
C PHE A 231 -12.31 12.20 -2.60
N ARG A 232 -11.64 13.27 -3.04
CA ARG A 232 -11.51 14.53 -2.30
C ARG A 232 -12.63 15.53 -2.63
N SER A 233 -13.55 15.18 -3.54
CA SER A 233 -14.66 16.04 -3.94
C SER A 233 -15.65 16.32 -2.80
N ALA A 234 -16.41 17.41 -2.92
CA ALA A 234 -17.44 17.77 -1.95
C ALA A 234 -18.60 16.77 -1.85
N LYS A 235 -18.75 15.86 -2.83
CA LYS A 235 -19.75 14.78 -2.77
C LYS A 235 -19.35 13.68 -1.79
N ASN A 236 -18.06 13.52 -1.53
CA ASN A 236 -17.48 12.45 -0.72
C ASN A 236 -16.99 12.94 0.65
N ILE A 237 -17.71 13.89 1.27
CA ILE A 237 -17.33 14.47 2.58
C ILE A 237 -17.21 13.40 3.68
N HIS A 238 -18.00 12.34 3.63
CA HIS A 238 -17.93 11.23 4.60
C HIS A 238 -16.56 10.56 4.65
N LEU A 239 -15.80 10.59 3.55
CA LEU A 239 -14.45 10.03 3.49
C LEU A 239 -13.40 10.85 4.25
N ARG A 240 -13.69 12.13 4.54
CA ARG A 240 -12.77 13.02 5.31
C ARG A 240 -12.48 12.52 6.73
N ASN A 241 -13.26 11.56 7.22
CA ASN A 241 -13.13 11.01 8.56
C ASN A 241 -12.46 9.63 8.57
N PHE A 242 -11.86 9.16 7.46
CA PHE A 242 -11.22 7.84 7.44
C PHE A 242 -10.08 7.72 8.47
N TYR A 243 -9.23 8.74 8.66
CA TYR A 243 -8.16 8.70 9.65
C TYR A 243 -8.62 8.31 11.07
N SER A 244 -9.86 8.65 11.46
CA SER A 244 -10.38 8.36 12.80
C SER A 244 -10.84 6.91 12.99
N ILE A 245 -11.08 6.16 11.92
CA ILE A 245 -11.38 4.71 12.00
C ILE A 245 -10.11 3.85 12.01
N VAL A 246 -8.95 4.41 11.67
CA VAL A 246 -7.68 3.67 11.65
C VAL A 246 -7.30 3.13 13.05
N PRO A 247 -7.42 3.89 14.16
CA PRO A 247 -7.19 3.34 15.50
C PRO A 247 -7.99 2.07 15.82
N PRO A 248 -9.34 2.05 15.75
CA PRO A 248 -10.09 0.82 16.01
C PRO A 248 -9.78 -0.30 14.99
N LEU A 249 -9.50 0.02 13.73
CA LEU A 249 -9.08 -0.98 12.74
C LEU A 249 -7.76 -1.65 13.09
N THR A 250 -6.79 -0.90 13.62
CA THR A 250 -5.50 -1.48 14.04
C THR A 250 -5.66 -2.43 15.22
N LEU A 251 -6.57 -2.14 16.17
CA LEU A 251 -6.92 -3.09 17.24
C LEU A 251 -7.51 -4.38 16.67
N ASN A 252 -8.47 -4.24 15.74
CA ASN A 252 -9.09 -5.37 15.06
C ASN A 252 -8.07 -6.21 14.28
N PHE A 253 -7.13 -5.56 13.60
CA PHE A 253 -6.05 -6.22 12.87
C PHE A 253 -5.08 -6.96 13.78
N VAL A 254 -4.63 -6.35 14.87
CA VAL A 254 -3.69 -7.00 15.80
C VAL A 254 -4.33 -8.24 16.44
N GLU A 255 -5.59 -8.15 16.89
CA GLU A 255 -6.32 -9.33 17.36
C GLU A 255 -6.40 -10.44 16.30
N HIS A 256 -6.68 -10.07 15.05
CA HIS A 256 -6.72 -11.02 13.95
C HIS A 256 -5.35 -11.65 13.67
N SER A 257 -4.28 -10.85 13.64
CA SER A 257 -2.90 -11.30 13.39
C SER A 257 -2.45 -12.31 14.44
N ILE A 258 -2.70 -12.02 15.73
CA ILE A 258 -2.41 -12.95 16.84
C ILE A 258 -3.16 -14.26 16.64
N ASN A 259 -4.47 -14.20 16.38
CA ASN A 259 -5.30 -15.38 16.17
C ASN A 259 -4.80 -16.22 14.96
N CYS A 260 -4.35 -15.57 13.89
CA CYS A 260 -3.77 -16.25 12.73
C CYS A 260 -2.43 -16.92 13.06
N LYS A 261 -1.57 -16.26 13.83
CA LYS A 261 -0.26 -16.80 14.25
C LYS A 261 -0.42 -17.96 15.22
N GLU A 262 -1.35 -17.89 16.17
CA GLU A 262 -1.66 -18.99 17.10
C GLU A 262 -2.11 -20.26 16.37
N LYS A 263 -2.88 -20.11 15.28
CA LYS A 263 -3.32 -21.25 14.46
C LYS A 263 -2.18 -21.97 13.74
N LEU A 264 -1.02 -21.34 13.53
CA LEU A 264 0.13 -22.01 12.91
C LEU A 264 0.64 -23.19 13.76
N ASN A 265 0.47 -23.09 15.07
CA ASN A 265 0.87 -24.11 16.04
C ASN A 265 -0.19 -25.21 16.25
N LYS A 266 -1.38 -25.07 15.63
CA LYS A 266 -2.48 -26.02 15.76
C LYS A 266 -2.47 -27.06 14.62
N LYS A 267 -3.04 -28.24 14.88
CA LYS A 267 -3.20 -29.30 13.85
C LYS A 267 -4.04 -28.82 12.66
N ASN A 268 -5.14 -28.10 12.94
CA ASN A 268 -5.92 -27.43 11.91
C ASN A 268 -5.33 -26.06 11.60
N LYS A 269 -4.69 -25.95 10.43
CA LYS A 269 -4.03 -24.73 9.94
C LYS A 269 -4.95 -23.85 9.09
N VAL A 270 -6.25 -24.15 9.00
CA VAL A 270 -7.20 -23.33 8.23
C VAL A 270 -7.28 -21.93 8.84
N GLY A 271 -6.95 -20.92 8.02
CA GLY A 271 -6.88 -19.53 8.44
C GLY A 271 -5.66 -19.18 9.29
N ALA A 272 -4.64 -20.05 9.32
CA ALA A 272 -3.33 -19.71 9.88
C ALA A 272 -2.55 -18.84 8.90
N ALA A 273 -1.88 -17.81 9.40
CA ALA A 273 -1.08 -16.90 8.60
C ALA A 273 0.01 -16.26 9.48
N PHE A 274 1.19 -16.05 8.89
CA PHE A 274 2.31 -15.41 9.59
C PHE A 274 2.56 -13.96 9.11
N THR A 275 1.97 -13.56 7.98
CA THR A 275 2.15 -12.25 7.34
C THR A 275 0.82 -11.77 6.75
N ASP A 276 0.49 -10.49 6.89
CA ASP A 276 -0.67 -9.82 6.26
C ASP A 276 -0.39 -8.31 6.14
N ASP A 277 0.71 -7.96 5.46
CA ASP A 277 1.12 -6.55 5.30
C ASP A 277 0.23 -5.80 4.29
N GLY A 278 -0.66 -6.51 3.60
CA GLY A 278 -1.71 -5.93 2.76
C GLY A 278 -2.56 -4.93 3.52
N PHE A 279 -2.85 -5.19 4.80
CA PHE A 279 -3.59 -4.23 5.63
C PHE A 279 -2.83 -2.90 5.77
N ALA A 280 -1.56 -2.95 6.16
CA ALA A 280 -0.72 -1.77 6.36
C ALA A 280 -0.54 -0.98 5.05
N MET A 281 -0.30 -1.68 3.93
CA MET A 281 -0.22 -1.09 2.60
C MET A 281 -1.54 -0.41 2.19
N GLY A 282 -2.68 -1.05 2.49
CA GLY A 282 -4.01 -0.51 2.19
C GLY A 282 -4.31 0.76 2.98
N VAL A 283 -4.02 0.76 4.29
CA VAL A 283 -4.17 1.96 5.14
C VAL A 283 -3.29 3.10 4.63
N ALA A 284 -2.02 2.83 4.33
CA ALA A 284 -1.11 3.84 3.81
C ALA A 284 -1.61 4.46 2.49
N TYR A 285 -2.06 3.62 1.56
CA TYR A 285 -2.59 4.06 0.27
C TYR A 285 -3.84 4.93 0.43
N ILE A 286 -4.81 4.51 1.25
CA ILE A 286 -6.06 5.24 1.44
C ILE A 286 -5.80 6.58 2.17
N LEU A 287 -4.90 6.61 3.15
CA LEU A 287 -4.51 7.87 3.81
C LEU A 287 -3.86 8.85 2.82
N LYS A 288 -3.01 8.39 1.91
CA LYS A 288 -2.47 9.25 0.84
C LYS A 288 -3.56 9.71 -0.12
N LEU A 289 -4.41 8.79 -0.56
CA LEU A 289 -5.50 9.07 -1.50
C LEU A 289 -6.43 10.19 -0.97
N LEU A 290 -6.75 10.14 0.33
CA LEU A 290 -7.62 11.10 0.98
C LEU A 290 -6.90 12.34 1.54
N ASP A 291 -5.57 12.39 1.43
CA ASP A 291 -4.69 13.42 2.00
C ASP A 291 -4.86 13.60 3.52
N GLN A 292 -4.83 12.50 4.26
CA GLN A 292 -5.13 12.46 5.71
C GLN A 292 -3.96 12.07 6.60
N TYR A 293 -2.73 12.19 6.10
CA TYR A 293 -1.56 11.81 6.89
C TYR A 293 -1.37 12.70 8.11
N GLN A 294 -1.59 14.01 7.98
CA GLN A 294 -1.39 14.96 9.07
C GLN A 294 -2.42 14.73 10.19
N GLU A 295 -3.68 14.53 9.83
CA GLU A 295 -4.76 14.25 10.76
C GLU A 295 -4.52 12.93 11.49
N PHE A 296 -4.08 11.89 10.77
CA PHE A 296 -3.72 10.62 11.38
C PHE A 296 -2.53 10.76 12.35
N ASP A 297 -1.46 11.46 11.94
CA ASP A 297 -0.27 11.66 12.78
C ASP A 297 -0.61 12.47 14.04
N SER A 298 -1.55 13.42 13.94
CA SER A 298 -2.04 14.23 15.08
C SER A 298 -2.76 13.42 16.18
N LEU A 299 -3.14 12.16 15.89
CA LEU A 299 -3.76 11.26 16.87
C LEU A 299 -2.73 10.68 17.85
N HIS A 300 -1.44 10.69 17.51
CA HIS A 300 -0.37 10.04 18.28
C HIS A 300 -0.74 8.60 18.71
N TRP A 301 -1.45 7.88 17.84
CA TRP A 301 -2.14 6.63 18.18
C TRP A 301 -1.21 5.53 18.69
N PHE A 302 -0.12 5.26 17.96
CA PHE A 302 0.83 4.21 18.36
C PHE A 302 1.55 4.53 19.67
N GLN A 303 1.74 5.81 19.98
CA GLN A 303 2.26 6.23 21.28
C GLN A 303 1.26 5.92 22.40
N SER A 304 -0.02 6.26 22.21
CA SER A 304 -1.11 5.92 23.15
C SER A 304 -1.17 4.42 23.44
N VAL A 305 -1.10 3.59 22.39
CA VAL A 305 -1.07 2.13 22.49
C VAL A 305 0.14 1.66 23.31
N ARG A 306 1.34 2.13 22.98
CA ARG A 306 2.57 1.74 23.68
C ARG A 306 2.50 2.09 25.17
N GLU A 307 2.05 3.30 25.50
CA GLU A 307 1.90 3.75 26.89
C GLU A 307 0.90 2.90 27.67
N LYS A 308 -0.25 2.57 27.08
CA LYS A 308 -1.26 1.68 27.67
C LYS A 308 -0.67 0.32 28.02
N TYR A 309 -0.05 -0.36 27.05
CA TYR A 309 0.51 -1.71 27.27
C TYR A 309 1.71 -1.70 28.23
N MET A 310 2.57 -0.67 28.17
CA MET A 310 3.67 -0.52 29.13
C MET A 310 3.18 -0.27 30.56
N LYS A 311 2.11 0.52 30.73
CA LYS A 311 1.48 0.76 32.03
C LYS A 311 0.90 -0.53 32.61
N GLU A 312 0.16 -1.29 31.82
CA GLU A 312 -0.39 -2.60 32.23
C GLU A 312 0.72 -3.61 32.57
N LYS A 313 1.77 -3.68 31.75
CA LYS A 313 2.92 -4.55 32.01
C LYS A 313 3.61 -4.21 33.33
N ARG A 314 3.85 -2.93 33.60
CA ARG A 314 4.41 -2.46 34.89
C ARG A 314 3.50 -2.81 36.07
N ALA A 315 2.19 -2.73 35.90
CA ALA A 315 1.24 -3.10 36.96
C ALA A 315 1.30 -4.59 37.28
N VAL A 316 1.34 -5.45 36.25
CA VAL A 316 1.49 -6.91 36.42
C VAL A 316 2.82 -7.25 37.09
N SER A 317 3.93 -6.65 36.67
CA SER A 317 5.24 -6.88 37.28
C SER A 317 5.32 -6.44 38.74
N LYS A 318 4.69 -5.32 39.11
CA LYS A 318 4.60 -4.89 40.51
C LYS A 318 3.82 -5.89 41.37
N GLN A 319 2.70 -6.40 40.86
CA GLN A 319 1.90 -7.39 41.58
C GLN A 319 2.67 -8.73 41.70
N GLN A 320 3.40 -9.16 40.66
CA GLN A 320 4.21 -10.38 40.69
C GLN A 320 5.26 -10.35 41.81
N ASN A 321 5.96 -9.22 41.97
CA ASN A 321 6.96 -9.05 43.03
C ASN A 321 6.36 -9.07 44.45
N VAL A 322 5.09 -8.70 44.60
CA VAL A 322 4.39 -8.77 45.89
C VAL A 322 3.94 -10.20 46.18
N GLN A 323 3.44 -10.92 45.17
CA GLN A 323 2.94 -12.29 45.31
C GLN A 323 4.01 -13.38 45.30
N SER A 324 5.21 -13.12 44.77
CA SER A 324 6.36 -14.02 44.93
C SER A 324 6.71 -14.29 46.38
N ASN A 325 6.43 -13.32 47.27
CA ASN A 325 6.65 -13.45 48.71
C ASN A 325 5.58 -14.31 49.41
N ASN A 326 4.40 -14.48 48.79
CA ASN A 326 3.24 -15.18 49.38
C ASN A 326 3.04 -16.61 48.85
N GLN A 327 3.95 -17.11 47.99
CA GLN A 327 3.99 -18.49 47.46
C GLN A 327 2.70 -19.02 46.78
N ASP A 328 1.83 -18.14 46.25
CA ASP A 328 0.65 -18.56 45.49
C ASP A 328 1.00 -18.90 44.03
N GLU A 329 1.36 -20.16 43.80
CA GLU A 329 1.86 -20.66 42.52
C GLU A 329 0.85 -20.50 41.36
N LYS A 330 -0.45 -20.70 41.62
CA LYS A 330 -1.51 -20.57 40.59
C LYS A 330 -1.69 -19.11 40.16
N LEU A 331 -1.57 -18.19 41.10
CA LEU A 331 -1.67 -16.77 40.82
C LEU A 331 -0.46 -16.28 40.01
N LEU A 332 0.75 -16.70 40.40
CA LEU A 332 1.99 -16.43 39.66
C LEU A 332 1.92 -16.96 38.22
N GLN A 333 1.42 -18.19 38.01
CA GLN A 333 1.21 -18.74 36.67
C GLN A 333 0.24 -17.90 35.84
N THR A 334 -0.89 -17.47 36.41
CA THR A 334 -1.88 -16.62 35.73
C THR A 334 -1.24 -15.29 35.29
N MET A 335 -0.46 -14.66 36.17
CA MET A 335 0.20 -13.39 35.88
C MET A 335 1.28 -13.51 34.80
N ASN A 336 2.03 -14.60 34.80
CA ASN A 336 3.00 -14.90 33.74
C ASN A 336 2.31 -15.04 32.36
N LEU A 337 1.14 -15.68 32.31
CA LEU A 337 0.34 -15.76 31.09
C LEU A 337 -0.16 -14.37 30.65
N THR A 338 -0.63 -13.54 31.59
CA THR A 338 -1.04 -12.16 31.31
C THR A 338 0.12 -11.33 30.76
N GLN A 339 1.29 -11.40 31.37
CA GLN A 339 2.48 -10.68 30.91
C GLN A 339 2.89 -11.11 29.50
N LYS A 340 2.96 -12.43 29.22
CA LYS A 340 3.23 -12.95 27.88
C LYS A 340 2.22 -12.45 26.86
N ARG A 341 0.93 -12.40 27.23
CA ARG A 341 -0.12 -11.86 26.35
C ARG A 341 0.13 -10.38 26.05
N LEU A 342 0.41 -9.56 27.05
CA LEU A 342 0.71 -8.13 26.85
C LEU A 342 1.92 -7.93 25.92
N ASP A 343 2.96 -8.75 26.09
CA ASP A 343 4.16 -8.72 25.23
C ASP A 343 3.85 -9.05 23.78
N ILE A 344 3.04 -10.09 23.53
CA ILE A 344 2.58 -10.45 22.18
C ILE A 344 1.82 -9.28 21.55
N TYR A 345 0.86 -8.68 22.25
CA TYR A 345 0.10 -7.55 21.71
C TYR A 345 1.01 -6.36 21.37
N LEU A 346 1.92 -5.99 22.28
CA LEU A 346 2.85 -4.90 22.06
C LEU A 346 3.74 -5.18 20.84
N GLN A 347 4.29 -6.39 20.72
CA GLN A 347 5.11 -6.80 19.58
C GLN A 347 4.34 -6.69 18.25
N GLU A 348 3.08 -7.13 18.23
CA GLU A 348 2.25 -7.05 17.02
C GLU A 348 1.91 -5.61 16.62
N PHE A 349 1.70 -4.72 17.60
CA PHE A 349 1.53 -3.29 17.31
C PHE A 349 2.80 -2.64 16.76
N GLU A 350 3.97 -3.00 17.29
CA GLU A 350 5.25 -2.50 16.74
C GLU A 350 5.48 -3.00 15.32
N LEU A 351 5.22 -4.28 15.05
CA LEU A 351 5.29 -4.82 13.69
C LEU A 351 4.36 -4.08 12.73
N LEU A 352 3.10 -3.84 13.15
CA LEU A 352 2.16 -3.06 12.36
C LEU A 352 2.64 -1.62 12.14
N TYR A 353 3.19 -0.97 13.15
CA TYR A 353 3.75 0.38 13.05
C TYR A 353 4.90 0.43 12.02
N PHE A 354 5.82 -0.53 12.05
CA PHE A 354 6.92 -0.63 11.09
C PHE A 354 6.43 -0.91 9.67
N SER A 355 5.48 -1.85 9.49
CA SER A 355 4.89 -2.13 8.18
C SER A 355 4.14 -0.91 7.63
N LEU A 356 3.38 -0.20 8.46
CA LEU A 356 2.66 1.02 8.04
C LEU A 356 3.63 2.15 7.70
N SER A 357 4.65 2.38 8.53
CA SER A 357 5.67 3.40 8.29
C SER A 357 6.43 3.14 6.99
N SER A 358 6.83 1.88 6.77
CA SER A 358 7.45 1.45 5.51
C SER A 358 6.52 1.62 4.32
N ALA A 359 5.24 1.27 4.47
CA ALA A 359 4.25 1.41 3.42
C ALA A 359 4.03 2.88 3.01
N ARG A 360 4.04 3.81 3.97
CA ARG A 360 3.90 5.26 3.70
C ARG A 360 5.02 5.80 2.83
N ILE A 361 6.24 5.27 2.91
CA ILE A 361 7.39 5.74 2.12
C ILE A 361 7.11 5.61 0.61
N PHE A 362 6.41 4.56 0.17
CA PHE A 362 6.06 4.37 -1.24
C PHE A 362 5.15 5.46 -1.80
N PHE A 363 4.47 6.21 -0.93
CA PHE A 363 3.52 7.26 -1.28
C PHE A 363 3.99 8.67 -0.87
N ARG A 364 5.17 8.78 -0.23
CA ARG A 364 5.76 10.06 0.23
C ARG A 364 6.55 10.80 -0.85
N ALA A 365 6.99 10.10 -1.90
CA ALA A 365 7.58 10.75 -3.08
C ALA A 365 6.55 11.63 -3.84
N ASP A 366 5.26 11.44 -3.53
CA ASP A 366 4.18 12.29 -4.03
C ASP A 366 3.94 13.46 -3.08
N LYS A 367 3.98 14.66 -3.66
CA LYS A 367 3.69 15.95 -3.03
C LYS A 367 2.40 15.92 -2.21
N THR A 368 2.33 16.66 -1.09
CA THR A 368 1.06 16.86 -0.36
C THR A 368 0.01 17.55 -1.25
N ALA A 369 -1.30 17.46 -0.96
CA ALA A 369 -2.27 18.17 -1.82
C ALA A 369 -2.02 19.68 -1.84
N ALA A 370 -1.45 20.25 -0.76
CA ALA A 370 -1.00 21.63 -0.72
C ALA A 370 0.15 21.89 -1.71
N GLU A 371 1.17 21.03 -1.74
CA GLU A 371 2.29 21.10 -2.68
C GLU A 371 1.85 20.84 -4.14
N GLU A 372 0.92 19.90 -4.37
CA GLU A 372 0.31 19.63 -5.68
C GLU A 372 -0.49 20.84 -6.19
N ASN A 373 -1.20 21.53 -5.30
CA ASN A 373 -1.98 22.73 -5.64
C ASN A 373 -1.10 23.95 -5.88
N LEU A 374 0.01 24.10 -5.14
CA LEU A 374 1.01 25.15 -5.38
C LEU A 374 1.65 24.97 -6.75
N GLU A 375 2.07 23.76 -7.10
CA GLU A 375 2.65 23.48 -8.42
C GLU A 375 1.64 23.67 -9.56
N LYS A 376 0.37 23.30 -9.36
CA LYS A 376 -0.70 23.58 -10.35
C LYS A 376 -0.91 25.08 -10.53
N LYS A 377 -0.90 25.87 -9.45
CA LYS A 377 -1.00 27.33 -9.53
C LYS A 377 0.21 27.93 -10.24
N GLU A 378 1.42 27.48 -9.94
CA GLU A 378 2.65 27.92 -10.63
C GLU A 378 2.62 27.55 -12.13
N LYS A 379 2.08 26.38 -12.48
CA LYS A 379 1.87 25.95 -13.88
C LYS A 379 0.77 26.74 -14.60
N GLU A 380 -0.28 27.15 -13.90
CA GLU A 380 -1.36 28.01 -14.44
C GLU A 380 -0.94 29.48 -14.55
N GLU A 381 -0.08 29.97 -13.67
CA GLU A 381 0.46 31.33 -13.72
C GLU A 381 1.53 31.45 -14.82
N SER A 382 2.37 30.43 -15.00
CA SER A 382 3.34 30.38 -16.11
C SER A 382 2.70 30.23 -17.49
N SER A 383 1.56 29.54 -17.60
CA SER A 383 0.81 29.47 -18.87
C SER A 383 0.09 30.79 -19.20
N LYS A 384 -0.47 31.49 -18.20
CA LYS A 384 -1.08 32.82 -18.40
C LYS A 384 -0.06 33.91 -18.74
N ALA A 385 1.16 33.84 -18.19
CA ALA A 385 2.23 34.78 -18.51
C ALA A 385 2.70 34.69 -19.98
N ASN A 386 2.60 33.52 -20.60
CA ASN A 386 2.94 33.32 -22.01
C ASN A 386 1.86 33.84 -22.98
N ASP A 387 0.61 34.02 -22.53
CA ASP A 387 -0.49 34.56 -23.33
C ASP A 387 -0.59 36.10 -23.26
N THR A 388 0.27 36.79 -22.50
CA THR A 388 0.21 38.25 -22.31
C THR A 388 1.33 39.05 -22.98
N ILE A 389 1.97 38.54 -24.03
CA ILE A 389 2.84 39.37 -24.88
C ILE A 389 1.94 40.21 -25.82
N PRO A 390 1.89 41.55 -25.70
CA PRO A 390 1.15 42.37 -26.64
C PRO A 390 1.95 42.46 -27.95
N ASN A 391 1.34 42.04 -29.06
CA ASN A 391 1.82 42.33 -30.41
C ASN A 391 1.85 43.86 -30.62
N ASN A 392 3.03 44.46 -30.42
CA ASN A 392 3.33 45.82 -30.87
C ASN A 392 4.22 45.75 -32.12
N SER A 393 3.62 45.47 -33.27
CA SER A 393 4.21 45.79 -34.57
C SER A 393 3.77 47.20 -34.96
N SER A 394 4.54 48.20 -34.54
CA SER A 394 4.42 49.55 -35.12
C SER A 394 5.33 49.64 -36.34
N ALA A 395 4.68 49.89 -37.48
CA ALA A 395 5.30 50.28 -38.72
C ALA A 395 5.99 51.65 -38.58
N SER A 396 7.19 51.79 -39.15
CA SER A 396 7.62 53.07 -39.73
C SER A 396 8.58 52.82 -40.88
N ASP A 397 8.17 53.33 -42.02
CA ASP A 397 8.83 53.33 -43.32
C ASP A 397 10.12 54.16 -43.36
N SER A 398 11.00 53.74 -44.27
CA SER A 398 11.76 54.56 -45.24
C SER A 398 12.68 55.70 -44.76
N VAL A 399 13.93 55.72 -45.25
CA VAL A 399 14.42 56.61 -46.33
C VAL A 399 15.96 56.59 -46.38
N MET A 400 16.50 56.28 -47.57
CA MET A 400 17.78 56.66 -48.22
C MET A 400 19.05 56.77 -47.36
N LYS A 401 20.16 56.13 -47.73
CA LYS A 401 20.88 56.26 -49.02
C LYS A 401 21.88 55.13 -49.21
#